data_AF-A0A532TJE8-F1
#
_entry.id   AF-A0A532TJE8-F1
#
_cell.length_a   1.000
_cell.length_b   1.000
_cell.length_c   1.000
_cell.angle_alpha   90.00
_cell.angle_beta   90.00
_cell.angle_gamma   90.00
#
_symmetry.space_group_name_H-M   'P 1'
#
loop_
_entity.id
_entity.type
_entity.pdbx_description
1 polymer ?
#
loop_
_entity_poly.entity_id
_entity_poly.type
_entity_poly.pdbx_seq_one_letter_code
_entity_poly.pdbx_strand_id
1 'polypeptide(L)'
;MKRKFDWSEHIEFDPKKFETVTSTFGVKRIYAMGLMPVRGAEGFRKLDYEFAEKKLNIIEVMNKLDECHFNVFGLVIKDTDGACVWDTDVGWNPTGRDILGEFCDAAKDRNIKIMVSFTSMNDAYQGNLHPERVSIHGKNGKKSSIKYRKGDISTHDEGEMRVELPENVSFKEYKSKVPFLTENIDMKQGKARGARGKGYIPSTSFMCPNSEHVNYLLELTKEVVKNYPIKGFFADYIRYDGTFMELCACHRCVEKFRTNYGPKAKLLTSHEWYRFKSDTIAEYAQKLQNAIKSVNSNCISGWFCLPGPKKMFTQKRLGQDWAKLSSILDVASPMEYPYLMGTRDDGWYWGKVGGFFYWYFLRNMKKRIHEFNSPILAITNSVECNTDEMLQQMRGFDFGLGIALFKYFGTTEAQWYGLKEYAEKEIGLENLIIN
;
A
#
# COMPACT_ATOMS: atom_id res chain seq x y z
N MET A 1 22.67 3.18 -21.65
CA MET A 1 23.57 3.47 -20.49
C MET A 1 23.70 2.20 -19.65
N LYS A 2 24.89 1.86 -19.13
CA LYS A 2 25.00 0.75 -18.16
C LYS A 2 24.22 1.10 -16.89
N ARG A 3 23.43 0.17 -16.36
CA ARG A 3 22.78 0.34 -15.04
C ARG A 3 23.85 0.68 -14.01
N LYS A 4 23.63 1.74 -13.24
CA LYS A 4 24.58 2.19 -12.20
C LYS A 4 24.64 1.22 -11.02
N PHE A 5 23.62 0.39 -10.84
CA PHE A 5 23.53 -0.65 -9.82
C PHE A 5 23.16 -1.98 -10.49
N ASP A 6 24.02 -2.97 -10.31
CA ASP A 6 23.72 -4.35 -10.65
C ASP A 6 23.30 -5.07 -9.36
N TRP A 7 22.05 -5.50 -9.31
CA TRP A 7 21.50 -6.22 -8.17
C TRP A 7 21.74 -7.73 -8.25
N SER A 8 22.21 -8.26 -9.39
CA SER A 8 22.46 -9.69 -9.56
C SER A 8 23.53 -10.24 -8.61
N GLU A 9 24.45 -9.38 -8.13
CA GLU A 9 25.43 -9.73 -7.09
C GLU A 9 24.82 -9.87 -5.68
N HIS A 10 23.59 -9.42 -5.49
CA HIS A 10 22.93 -9.34 -4.18
C HIS A 10 21.66 -10.19 -4.08
N ILE A 11 21.06 -10.57 -5.20
CA ILE A 11 19.86 -11.39 -5.23
C ILE A 11 19.88 -12.40 -6.38
N GLU A 12 19.47 -13.61 -6.05
CA GLU A 12 19.15 -14.67 -6.98
C GLU A 12 17.69 -15.06 -6.75
N PHE A 13 16.89 -15.04 -7.81
CA PHE A 13 15.49 -15.45 -7.76
C PHE A 13 15.34 -16.85 -8.33
N ASP A 14 14.35 -17.59 -7.83
CA ASP A 14 13.87 -18.79 -8.50
C ASP A 14 13.41 -18.42 -9.94
N PRO A 15 14.10 -18.91 -10.99
CA PRO A 15 13.78 -18.56 -12.36
C PRO A 15 12.33 -18.90 -12.73
N LYS A 16 11.77 -19.97 -12.14
CA LYS A 16 10.38 -20.39 -12.40
C LYS A 16 9.38 -19.38 -11.85
N LYS A 17 9.64 -18.83 -10.66
CA LYS A 17 8.78 -17.78 -10.09
C LYS A 17 8.83 -16.51 -10.92
N PHE A 18 10.04 -16.13 -11.36
CA PHE A 18 10.23 -14.98 -12.23
C PHE A 18 9.47 -15.16 -13.55
N GLU A 19 9.63 -16.30 -14.22
CA GLU A 19 8.94 -16.67 -15.46
C GLU A 19 7.42 -16.72 -15.30
N THR A 20 6.92 -17.23 -14.17
CA THR A 20 5.48 -17.28 -13.87
C THR A 20 4.90 -15.86 -13.83
N VAL A 21 5.57 -14.92 -13.17
CA VAL A 21 5.12 -13.53 -13.08
C VAL A 21 5.17 -12.86 -14.46
N THR A 22 6.30 -12.92 -15.16
CA THR A 22 6.45 -12.28 -16.48
C THR A 22 5.49 -12.86 -17.51
N SER A 23 5.27 -14.17 -17.52
CA SER A 23 4.32 -14.84 -18.42
C SER A 23 2.87 -14.46 -18.12
N THR A 24 2.51 -14.35 -16.83
CA THR A 24 1.14 -13.95 -16.43
C THR A 24 0.79 -12.53 -16.90
N PHE A 25 1.76 -11.62 -16.79
CA PHE A 25 1.60 -10.26 -17.28
C PHE A 25 1.81 -10.14 -18.79
N GLY A 26 2.46 -11.12 -19.43
CA GLY A 26 2.76 -11.09 -20.86
C GLY A 26 3.86 -10.08 -21.21
N VAL A 27 4.83 -9.88 -20.31
CA VAL A 27 5.87 -8.84 -20.42
C VAL A 27 7.21 -9.39 -19.97
N LYS A 28 8.33 -8.89 -20.50
CA LYS A 28 9.66 -9.23 -19.94
C LYS A 28 9.96 -8.41 -18.69
N ARG A 29 9.46 -7.19 -18.65
CA ARG A 29 9.65 -6.23 -17.54
C ARG A 29 8.34 -5.52 -17.24
N ILE A 30 8.06 -5.35 -15.95
CA ILE A 30 6.89 -4.59 -15.48
C ILE A 30 7.28 -3.11 -15.35
N TYR A 31 6.52 -2.24 -16.01
CA TYR A 31 6.59 -0.80 -15.81
C TYR A 31 5.21 -0.30 -15.41
N ALA A 32 5.07 0.02 -14.13
CA ALA A 32 3.76 0.22 -13.51
C ALA A 32 3.56 1.63 -12.95
N MET A 33 2.33 2.16 -13.07
CA MET A 33 1.90 3.39 -12.42
C MET A 33 0.76 3.12 -11.44
N GLY A 34 0.89 3.65 -10.22
CA GLY A 34 -0.09 3.52 -9.14
C GLY A 34 -1.05 4.72 -9.04
N LEU A 35 -2.33 4.47 -8.81
CA LEU A 35 -3.36 5.50 -8.60
C LEU A 35 -4.23 5.19 -7.37
N MET A 36 -4.54 6.23 -6.59
CA MET A 36 -5.54 6.20 -5.52
C MET A 36 -6.74 7.05 -5.92
N PRO A 37 -7.89 6.44 -6.27
CA PRO A 37 -9.01 7.18 -6.86
C PRO A 37 -9.70 8.08 -5.83
N VAL A 38 -9.87 7.62 -4.58
CA VAL A 38 -10.57 8.35 -3.52
C VAL A 38 -9.73 9.45 -2.86
N ARG A 39 -8.53 9.73 -3.36
CA ARG A 39 -7.61 10.73 -2.81
C ARG A 39 -7.60 12.06 -3.56
N GLY A 40 -8.46 12.21 -4.57
CA GLY A 40 -8.53 13.41 -5.40
C GLY A 40 -7.29 13.65 -6.28
N ALA A 41 -7.40 14.71 -7.09
CA ALA A 41 -6.35 15.13 -8.03
C ALA A 41 -5.17 15.87 -7.36
N GLU A 42 -5.37 16.44 -6.16
CA GLU A 42 -4.43 17.41 -5.59
C GLU A 42 -3.61 16.92 -4.38
N GLY A 43 -3.72 15.66 -3.95
CA GLY A 43 -2.83 15.27 -2.84
C GLY A 43 -2.94 13.88 -2.24
N PHE A 44 -2.08 13.67 -1.25
CA PHE A 44 -1.89 12.46 -0.45
C PHE A 44 -2.84 12.41 0.78
N ARG A 45 -3.47 13.55 1.11
CA ARG A 45 -4.06 13.81 2.44
C ARG A 45 -5.55 14.16 2.42
N LYS A 46 -6.20 14.12 1.27
CA LYS A 46 -7.64 14.38 1.17
C LYS A 46 -8.37 13.10 0.82
N LEU A 47 -9.50 12.83 1.47
CA LEU A 47 -10.50 11.90 0.92
C LEU A 47 -11.47 12.73 0.09
N ASP A 48 -11.65 12.35 -1.16
CA ASP A 48 -12.44 13.07 -2.14
C ASP A 48 -13.27 12.09 -2.96
N TYR A 49 -14.34 11.58 -2.33
CA TYR A 49 -15.26 10.64 -2.97
C TYR A 49 -16.03 11.30 -4.11
N GLU A 50 -16.31 12.61 -4.03
CA GLU A 50 -17.01 13.33 -5.10
C GLU A 50 -16.13 13.41 -6.36
N PHE A 51 -14.83 13.63 -6.22
CA PHE A 51 -13.90 13.51 -7.33
C PHE A 51 -13.96 12.11 -7.95
N ALA A 52 -13.83 11.05 -7.15
CA ALA A 52 -13.84 9.68 -7.65
C ALA A 52 -15.15 9.32 -8.36
N GLU A 53 -16.28 9.76 -7.79
CA GLU A 53 -17.63 9.53 -8.29
C GLU A 53 -17.92 10.30 -9.58
N LYS A 54 -17.60 11.61 -9.62
CA LYS A 54 -18.11 12.51 -10.68
C LYS A 54 -17.05 13.06 -11.63
N LYS A 55 -15.78 13.12 -11.21
CA LYS A 55 -14.72 13.87 -11.91
C LYS A 55 -13.58 13.00 -12.42
N LEU A 56 -13.40 11.80 -11.87
CA LEU A 56 -12.33 10.89 -12.30
C LEU A 56 -12.57 10.40 -13.74
N ASN A 57 -11.74 10.91 -14.65
CA ASN A 57 -11.76 10.55 -16.07
C ASN A 57 -10.83 9.36 -16.33
N ILE A 58 -11.41 8.17 -16.46
CA ILE A 58 -10.67 6.92 -16.63
C ILE A 58 -9.96 6.85 -17.99
N ILE A 59 -10.61 7.33 -19.05
CA ILE A 59 -10.05 7.30 -20.40
C ILE A 59 -8.82 8.21 -20.50
N GLU A 60 -8.86 9.39 -19.88
CA GLU A 60 -7.72 10.30 -19.82
C GLU A 60 -6.53 9.69 -19.07
N VAL A 61 -6.79 9.07 -17.91
CA VAL A 61 -5.75 8.35 -17.16
C VAL A 61 -5.11 7.28 -18.04
N MET A 62 -5.93 6.43 -18.66
CA MET A 62 -5.42 5.31 -19.47
C MET A 62 -4.69 5.78 -20.74
N ASN A 63 -5.15 6.85 -21.38
CA ASN A 63 -4.44 7.48 -22.49
C ASN A 63 -3.06 7.99 -22.07
N LYS A 64 -2.96 8.66 -20.92
CA LYS A 64 -1.66 9.16 -20.43
C LYS A 64 -0.68 8.03 -20.12
N LEU A 65 -1.18 6.92 -19.57
CA LEU A 65 -0.36 5.73 -19.31
C LEU A 65 0.16 5.10 -20.59
N ASP A 66 -0.70 4.95 -21.59
CA ASP A 66 -0.34 4.42 -22.92
C ASP A 66 0.68 5.33 -23.63
N GLU A 67 0.46 6.66 -23.61
CA GLU A 67 1.38 7.65 -24.19
C GLU A 67 2.80 7.59 -23.59
N CYS A 68 2.89 7.17 -22.32
CA CYS A 68 4.13 7.03 -21.56
C CYS A 68 4.63 5.58 -21.47
N HIS A 69 4.04 4.67 -22.26
CA HIS A 69 4.42 3.26 -22.39
C HIS A 69 4.30 2.43 -21.10
N PHE A 70 3.43 2.80 -20.16
CA PHE A 70 3.17 1.95 -19.00
C PHE A 70 2.41 0.69 -19.44
N ASN A 71 2.95 -0.50 -19.14
CA ASN A 71 2.32 -1.77 -19.51
C ASN A 71 1.50 -2.39 -18.36
N VAL A 72 1.60 -1.83 -17.15
CA VAL A 72 0.80 -2.24 -15.99
C VAL A 72 0.22 -1.01 -15.29
N PHE A 73 -1.05 -1.10 -14.91
CA PHE A 73 -1.72 -0.10 -14.08
C PHE A 73 -2.02 -0.69 -12.70
N GLY A 74 -1.56 -0.02 -11.65
CA GLY A 74 -1.81 -0.34 -10.25
C GLY A 74 -2.95 0.52 -9.69
N LEU A 75 -4.11 -0.07 -9.40
CA LEU A 75 -5.24 0.65 -8.82
C LEU A 75 -5.40 0.32 -7.34
N VAL A 76 -5.40 1.32 -6.45
CA VAL A 76 -5.84 1.10 -5.06
C VAL A 76 -7.36 0.93 -5.07
N ILE A 77 -7.81 -0.29 -4.85
CA ILE A 77 -9.23 -0.63 -4.91
C ILE A 77 -9.91 -0.59 -3.54
N LYS A 78 -9.12 -0.77 -2.48
CA LYS A 78 -9.55 -0.62 -1.09
C LYS A 78 -8.52 0.21 -0.32
N ASP A 79 -8.92 1.36 0.18
CA ASP A 79 -8.04 2.29 0.90
C ASP A 79 -8.18 2.12 2.44
N THR A 80 -7.42 2.89 3.22
CA THR A 80 -7.32 2.82 4.70
C THR A 80 -8.60 3.20 5.42
N ASP A 81 -9.47 3.93 4.76
CA ASP A 81 -10.81 4.25 5.20
C ASP A 81 -11.79 3.06 5.06
N GLY A 82 -11.42 2.02 4.32
CA GLY A 82 -12.27 0.88 3.99
C GLY A 82 -13.09 1.05 2.71
N ALA A 83 -12.97 2.18 2.00
CA ALA A 83 -13.72 2.45 0.79
C ALA A 83 -13.29 1.50 -0.32
N CYS A 84 -14.27 0.79 -0.88
CA CYS A 84 -14.17 -0.04 -2.07
C CYS A 84 -14.52 0.81 -3.30
N VAL A 85 -13.92 0.52 -4.45
CA VAL A 85 -14.16 1.27 -5.71
C VAL A 85 -14.53 0.36 -6.87
N TRP A 86 -15.31 -0.67 -6.57
CA TRP A 86 -15.85 -1.62 -7.52
C TRP A 86 -17.30 -1.97 -7.14
N ASP A 87 -18.04 -2.63 -8.02
CA ASP A 87 -19.39 -3.09 -7.72
C ASP A 87 -19.34 -4.27 -6.74
N THR A 88 -19.77 -4.05 -5.50
CA THR A 88 -19.54 -4.98 -4.39
C THR A 88 -20.81 -5.27 -3.62
N ASP A 89 -21.03 -6.55 -3.32
CA ASP A 89 -22.12 -7.01 -2.46
C ASP A 89 -21.68 -7.11 -0.98
N VAL A 90 -20.37 -7.19 -0.75
CA VAL A 90 -19.77 -7.41 0.57
C VAL A 90 -19.25 -6.12 1.19
N GLY A 91 -18.66 -5.25 0.36
CA GLY A 91 -17.89 -4.09 0.79
C GLY A 91 -18.71 -2.81 0.91
N TRP A 92 -18.02 -1.72 1.28
CA TRP A 92 -18.59 -0.38 1.25
C TRP A 92 -18.00 0.41 0.09
N ASN A 93 -18.80 0.62 -0.96
CA ASN A 93 -18.45 1.51 -2.07
C ASN A 93 -19.16 2.86 -1.91
N PRO A 94 -18.49 3.89 -1.36
CA PRO A 94 -19.10 5.22 -1.21
C PRO A 94 -19.27 5.99 -2.51
N THR A 95 -18.67 5.53 -3.62
CA THR A 95 -18.77 6.22 -4.90
C THR A 95 -19.98 5.78 -5.72
N GLY A 96 -20.55 4.60 -5.42
CA GLY A 96 -21.62 4.00 -6.24
C GLY A 96 -21.21 3.68 -7.68
N ARG A 97 -19.91 3.74 -8.00
CA ARG A 97 -19.34 3.56 -9.33
C ARG A 97 -18.45 2.33 -9.35
N ASP A 98 -18.52 1.53 -10.41
CA ASP A 98 -17.60 0.42 -10.65
C ASP A 98 -16.29 0.91 -11.29
N ILE A 99 -15.51 1.68 -10.53
CA ILE A 99 -14.28 2.29 -11.03
C ILE A 99 -13.27 1.21 -11.47
N LEU A 100 -13.15 0.10 -10.75
CA LEU A 100 -12.29 -1.01 -11.15
C LEU A 100 -12.74 -1.61 -12.49
N GLY A 101 -14.04 -1.89 -12.66
CA GLY A 101 -14.59 -2.41 -13.91
C GLY A 101 -14.31 -1.50 -15.10
N GLU A 102 -14.54 -0.21 -14.94
CA GLU A 102 -14.28 0.78 -15.98
C GLU A 102 -12.79 0.86 -16.38
N PHE A 103 -11.87 0.78 -15.41
CA PHE A 103 -10.44 0.68 -15.71
C PHE A 103 -10.09 -0.64 -16.41
N CYS A 104 -10.68 -1.76 -15.98
CA CYS A 104 -10.50 -3.06 -16.63
C CYS A 104 -10.95 -3.04 -18.09
N ASP A 105 -12.06 -2.36 -18.40
CA ASP A 105 -12.55 -2.21 -19.76
C ASP A 105 -11.64 -1.30 -20.60
N ALA A 106 -11.29 -0.12 -20.09
CA ALA A 106 -10.40 0.81 -20.79
C ALA A 106 -8.99 0.24 -21.03
N ALA A 107 -8.52 -0.68 -20.19
CA ALA A 107 -7.20 -1.29 -20.32
C ALA A 107 -7.10 -2.30 -21.46
N LYS A 108 -8.21 -2.93 -21.86
CA LYS A 108 -8.24 -3.94 -22.95
C LYS A 108 -7.73 -3.34 -24.26
N ASP A 109 -8.18 -2.13 -24.59
CA ASP A 109 -7.85 -1.45 -25.84
C ASP A 109 -6.39 -0.97 -25.92
N ARG A 110 -5.70 -0.87 -24.77
CA ARG A 110 -4.33 -0.35 -24.66
C ARG A 110 -3.31 -1.43 -24.31
N ASN A 111 -3.74 -2.70 -24.23
CA ASN A 111 -2.92 -3.82 -23.77
C ASN A 111 -2.26 -3.59 -22.38
N ILE A 112 -2.84 -2.72 -21.54
CA ILE A 112 -2.34 -2.44 -20.19
C ILE A 112 -2.90 -3.51 -19.25
N LYS A 113 -2.05 -4.12 -18.42
CA LYS A 113 -2.51 -5.11 -17.44
C LYS A 113 -2.91 -4.44 -16.13
N ILE A 114 -3.99 -4.92 -15.53
CA ILE A 114 -4.47 -4.39 -14.25
C ILE A 114 -3.86 -5.18 -13.09
N MET A 115 -3.28 -4.46 -12.13
CA MET A 115 -2.90 -4.92 -10.81
C MET A 115 -3.67 -4.08 -9.78
N VAL A 116 -4.12 -4.71 -8.69
CA VAL A 116 -4.86 -4.01 -7.65
C VAL A 116 -4.08 -3.98 -6.34
N SER A 117 -4.20 -2.87 -5.60
CA SER A 117 -3.71 -2.72 -4.23
C SER A 117 -4.90 -2.70 -3.26
N PHE A 118 -4.79 -3.49 -2.20
CA PHE A 118 -5.88 -3.76 -1.26
C PHE A 118 -5.42 -3.60 0.18
N THR A 119 -5.92 -2.58 0.86
CA THR A 119 -5.58 -2.30 2.26
C THR A 119 -6.20 -3.35 3.20
N SER A 120 -5.35 -4.09 3.90
CA SER A 120 -5.77 -5.21 4.75
C SER A 120 -6.16 -4.78 6.17
N MET A 121 -5.20 -4.35 6.99
CA MET A 121 -5.41 -4.21 8.44
C MET A 121 -5.77 -2.79 8.89
N ASN A 122 -5.72 -1.78 8.03
CA ASN A 122 -6.25 -0.45 8.33
C ASN A 122 -7.61 -0.28 7.64
N ASP A 123 -8.67 -0.11 8.44
CA ASP A 123 -10.04 -0.07 7.94
C ASP A 123 -10.93 0.77 8.87
N ALA A 124 -11.08 2.07 8.56
CA ALA A 124 -11.89 2.97 9.38
C ALA A 124 -13.37 2.57 9.39
N TYR A 125 -13.92 2.20 8.23
CA TYR A 125 -15.32 1.79 8.10
C TYR A 125 -15.66 0.55 8.93
N GLN A 126 -14.88 -0.52 8.78
CA GLN A 126 -15.08 -1.74 9.58
C GLN A 126 -14.79 -1.51 11.06
N GLY A 127 -13.82 -0.67 11.42
CA GLY A 127 -13.57 -0.34 12.82
C GLY A 127 -14.72 0.41 13.48
N ASN A 128 -15.42 1.26 12.72
CA ASN A 128 -16.61 1.96 13.20
C ASN A 128 -17.84 1.03 13.33
N LEU A 129 -18.07 0.13 12.37
CA LEU A 129 -19.19 -0.81 12.44
C LEU A 129 -18.97 -1.96 13.44
N HIS A 130 -17.73 -2.42 13.53
CA HIS A 130 -17.34 -3.62 14.25
C HIS A 130 -16.13 -3.36 15.17
N PRO A 131 -16.27 -2.51 16.20
CA PRO A 131 -15.18 -2.17 17.11
C PRO A 131 -14.59 -3.40 17.83
N GLU A 132 -15.34 -4.49 18.00
CA GLU A 132 -14.88 -5.75 18.58
C GLU A 132 -13.80 -6.47 17.75
N ARG A 133 -13.68 -6.12 16.47
CA ARG A 133 -12.67 -6.64 15.54
C ARG A 133 -11.37 -5.84 15.58
N VAL A 134 -11.36 -4.64 16.17
CA VAL A 134 -10.19 -3.75 16.23
C VAL A 134 -9.11 -4.32 17.17
N SER A 135 -7.85 -4.02 16.87
CA SER A 135 -6.71 -4.35 17.76
C SER A 135 -6.84 -3.62 19.10
N ILE A 136 -6.48 -4.28 20.20
CA ILE A 136 -6.55 -3.71 21.55
C ILE A 136 -5.15 -3.37 22.09
N HIS A 137 -5.02 -2.23 22.76
CA HIS A 137 -3.81 -1.81 23.47
C HIS A 137 -3.57 -2.67 24.72
N GLY A 138 -2.36 -3.22 24.85
CA GLY A 138 -1.96 -4.04 26.00
C GLY A 138 -1.41 -3.26 27.19
N LYS A 139 -1.14 -1.95 27.05
CA LYS A 139 -0.58 -1.08 28.08
C LYS A 139 -1.15 0.33 27.97
N ASN A 140 -1.02 1.10 29.04
CA ASN A 140 -1.26 2.54 29.02
C ASN A 140 -0.09 3.24 28.32
N GLY A 141 -0.36 4.35 27.64
CA GLY A 141 0.70 5.15 27.03
C GLY A 141 0.22 6.43 26.37
N LYS A 142 1.17 7.14 25.76
CA LYS A 142 0.94 8.33 24.96
C LYS A 142 1.86 8.33 23.75
N LYS A 143 1.33 8.58 22.56
CA LYS A 143 2.12 8.73 21.33
C LYS A 143 1.48 9.74 20.40
N SER A 144 2.29 10.67 19.87
CA SER A 144 1.82 11.70 18.92
C SER A 144 0.50 12.36 19.35
N SER A 145 0.48 12.93 20.56
CA SER A 145 -0.70 13.47 21.27
C SER A 145 -1.83 12.51 21.65
N ILE A 146 -1.89 11.30 21.12
CA ILE A 146 -2.89 10.28 21.44
C ILE A 146 -2.55 9.65 22.79
N LYS A 147 -3.46 9.71 23.76
CA LYS A 147 -3.37 8.98 25.04
C LYS A 147 -4.26 7.74 24.93
N TYR A 148 -3.76 6.60 25.37
CA TYR A 148 -4.49 5.34 25.36
C TYR A 148 -4.29 4.58 26.68
N ARG A 149 -5.28 3.77 27.04
CA ARG A 149 -5.29 2.90 28.20
C ARG A 149 -5.26 1.44 27.74
N LYS A 150 -4.77 0.57 28.60
CA LYS A 150 -4.86 -0.86 28.42
C LYS A 150 -6.34 -1.25 28.30
N GLY A 151 -6.67 -1.96 27.22
CA GLY A 151 -8.05 -2.35 26.91
C GLY A 151 -8.72 -1.47 25.85
N ASP A 152 -8.19 -0.27 25.57
CA ASP A 152 -8.71 0.58 24.51
C ASP A 152 -8.49 -0.07 23.13
N ILE A 153 -9.43 0.13 22.22
CA ILE A 153 -9.27 -0.24 20.81
C ILE A 153 -8.33 0.75 20.10
N SER A 154 -7.61 0.28 19.09
CA SER A 154 -6.68 1.05 18.26
C SER A 154 -7.40 1.90 17.22
N THR A 155 -8.42 2.63 17.67
CA THR A 155 -9.15 3.62 16.88
C THR A 155 -8.77 5.01 17.36
N HIS A 156 -8.38 5.87 16.43
CA HIS A 156 -7.98 7.24 16.76
C HIS A 156 -8.18 8.16 15.55
N ASP A 157 -8.10 9.47 15.79
CA ASP A 157 -8.08 10.47 14.72
C ASP A 157 -6.95 10.18 13.74
N GLU A 158 -7.25 10.21 12.45
CA GLU A 158 -6.27 10.02 11.41
C GLU A 158 -5.39 11.27 11.29
N GLY A 159 -4.08 11.07 11.40
CA GLY A 159 -3.12 12.16 11.44
C GLY A 159 -3.02 12.91 10.11
N GLU A 160 -3.23 12.21 8.99
CA GLU A 160 -2.93 12.76 7.66
C GLU A 160 -4.15 13.06 6.80
N MET A 161 -5.25 12.31 6.95
CA MET A 161 -6.44 12.43 6.10
C MET A 161 -7.35 13.59 6.53
N ARG A 162 -7.89 14.33 5.56
CA ARG A 162 -8.90 15.36 5.75
C ARG A 162 -10.06 15.15 4.77
N VAL A 163 -11.27 15.47 5.20
CA VAL A 163 -12.46 15.41 4.38
C VAL A 163 -13.11 16.78 4.32
N GLU A 164 -13.24 17.32 3.11
CA GLU A 164 -14.07 18.51 2.88
C GLU A 164 -15.47 18.04 2.54
N LEU A 165 -16.46 18.73 3.11
CA LEU A 165 -17.84 18.44 2.78
C LEU A 165 -18.15 18.96 1.37
N PRO A 166 -18.91 18.21 0.55
CA PRO A 166 -19.44 18.74 -0.69
C PRO A 166 -20.25 20.01 -0.46
N GLU A 167 -20.37 20.83 -1.51
CA GLU A 167 -21.17 22.04 -1.46
C GLU A 167 -22.62 21.72 -1.04
N ASN A 168 -23.16 22.52 -0.12
CA ASN A 168 -24.52 22.40 0.41
C ASN A 168 -24.85 21.08 1.16
N VAL A 169 -23.85 20.26 1.50
CA VAL A 169 -24.06 19.05 2.30
C VAL A 169 -23.70 19.31 3.76
N SER A 170 -24.64 19.02 4.67
CA SER A 170 -24.38 19.18 6.11
C SER A 170 -23.45 18.09 6.65
N PHE A 171 -22.72 18.37 7.73
CA PHE A 171 -21.89 17.35 8.39
C PHE A 171 -22.69 16.10 8.77
N LYS A 172 -23.90 16.29 9.32
CA LYS A 172 -24.77 15.19 9.75
C LYS A 172 -25.16 14.30 8.57
N GLU A 173 -25.50 14.91 7.44
CA GLU A 173 -25.83 14.21 6.21
C GLU A 173 -24.61 13.45 5.67
N TYR A 174 -23.46 14.10 5.57
CA TYR A 174 -22.26 13.47 5.04
C TYR A 174 -21.72 12.35 5.94
N LYS A 175 -21.87 12.49 7.26
CA LYS A 175 -21.52 11.43 8.23
C LYS A 175 -22.36 10.16 8.04
N SER A 176 -23.56 10.23 7.46
CA SER A 176 -24.30 9.02 7.10
C SER A 176 -23.61 8.23 5.97
N LYS A 177 -22.98 8.93 5.02
CA LYS A 177 -22.15 8.35 3.96
C LYS A 177 -20.81 7.89 4.51
N VAL A 178 -20.18 8.69 5.39
CA VAL A 178 -18.84 8.47 5.94
C VAL A 178 -18.90 8.37 7.48
N PRO A 179 -19.24 7.20 8.03
CA PRO A 179 -19.67 7.10 9.43
C PRO A 179 -18.53 7.27 10.45
N PHE A 180 -17.28 7.09 10.03
CA PHE A 180 -16.08 7.30 10.85
C PHE A 180 -15.60 8.77 10.87
N LEU A 181 -16.37 9.71 10.29
CA LEU A 181 -16.06 11.13 10.31
C LEU A 181 -16.29 11.74 11.71
N THR A 182 -15.31 12.53 12.19
CA THR A 182 -15.38 13.20 13.49
C THR A 182 -15.72 14.69 13.32
N GLU A 183 -16.18 15.34 14.38
CA GLU A 183 -16.41 16.79 14.41
C GLU A 183 -15.12 17.61 14.51
N ASN A 184 -13.96 16.96 14.66
CA ASN A 184 -12.67 17.64 14.69
C ASN A 184 -12.35 18.17 13.29
N ILE A 185 -12.02 19.45 13.19
CA ILE A 185 -11.68 20.11 11.93
C ILE A 185 -10.24 20.62 12.01
N ASP A 186 -9.46 20.30 10.99
CA ASP A 186 -8.17 20.96 10.77
C ASP A 186 -8.38 22.20 9.91
N MET A 187 -8.09 23.36 10.50
CA MET A 187 -8.20 24.67 9.84
C MET A 187 -6.87 25.14 9.25
N LYS A 188 -5.77 24.40 9.44
CA LYS A 188 -4.45 24.84 9.01
C LYS A 188 -4.28 24.63 7.51
N GLN A 189 -4.04 25.72 6.80
CA GLN A 189 -3.58 25.71 5.41
C GLN A 189 -2.16 26.30 5.35
N GLY A 190 -1.21 25.57 4.78
CA GLY A 190 0.16 26.04 4.66
C GLY A 190 1.01 25.23 3.69
N LYS A 191 2.14 25.81 3.27
CA LYS A 191 3.09 25.18 2.34
C LYS A 191 3.83 23.98 2.96
N ALA A 192 4.01 23.98 4.29
CA ALA A 192 4.66 22.90 5.01
C ALA A 192 3.83 21.61 4.93
N ARG A 193 4.49 20.46 4.76
CA ARG A 193 3.85 19.15 4.58
C ARG A 193 2.75 18.85 5.62
N GLY A 194 2.97 19.21 6.88
CA GLY A 194 2.03 19.05 7.99
C GLY A 194 0.82 19.99 8.00
N ALA A 195 0.76 20.97 7.11
CA ALA A 195 -0.30 21.98 7.01
C ALA A 195 -1.03 21.93 5.65
N ARG A 196 -0.81 20.88 4.86
CA ARG A 196 -1.46 20.67 3.56
C ARG A 196 -2.75 19.87 3.76
N GLY A 197 -3.82 20.54 4.15
CA GLY A 197 -5.16 19.96 4.21
C GLY A 197 -6.08 20.72 5.16
N LYS A 198 -7.23 21.15 4.66
CA LYS A 198 -8.33 21.67 5.46
C LYS A 198 -9.46 20.63 5.46
N GLY A 199 -10.18 20.52 6.57
CA GLY A 199 -11.39 19.72 6.62
C GLY A 199 -11.54 18.89 7.88
N TYR A 200 -12.60 18.10 7.91
CA TYR A 200 -12.92 17.19 8.99
C TYR A 200 -11.90 16.06 9.07
N ILE A 201 -11.55 15.67 10.28
CA ILE A 201 -10.58 14.61 10.57
C ILE A 201 -11.38 13.31 10.71
N PRO A 202 -11.21 12.32 9.82
CA PRO A 202 -11.80 11.00 10.01
C PRO A 202 -11.04 10.26 11.12
N SER A 203 -11.70 9.27 11.72
CA SER A 203 -10.98 8.25 12.49
C SER A 203 -10.37 7.19 11.57
N THR A 204 -9.38 6.47 12.09
CA THR A 204 -8.78 5.28 11.50
C THR A 204 -8.77 4.16 12.52
N SER A 205 -8.83 2.90 12.07
CA SER A 205 -8.84 1.73 12.96
C SER A 205 -7.93 0.63 12.43
N PHE A 206 -7.01 0.17 13.27
CA PHE A 206 -6.17 -0.99 12.95
C PHE A 206 -6.81 -2.30 13.44
N MET A 207 -7.29 -3.09 12.50
CA MET A 207 -8.02 -4.33 12.72
C MET A 207 -7.11 -5.43 13.27
N CYS A 208 -7.66 -6.31 14.10
CA CYS A 208 -6.94 -7.45 14.64
C CYS A 208 -6.85 -8.56 13.58
N PRO A 209 -5.65 -9.05 13.20
CA PRO A 209 -5.53 -10.12 12.21
C PRO A 209 -6.02 -11.50 12.68
N ASN A 210 -6.40 -11.64 13.95
CA ASN A 210 -7.06 -12.83 14.51
C ASN A 210 -8.56 -12.57 14.76
N SER A 211 -9.18 -11.61 14.08
CA SER A 211 -10.62 -11.34 14.18
C SER A 211 -11.37 -11.73 12.91
N GLU A 212 -12.69 -11.73 12.98
CA GLU A 212 -13.60 -11.96 11.85
C GLU A 212 -13.44 -10.97 10.69
N HIS A 213 -12.73 -9.85 10.92
CA HIS A 213 -12.33 -8.94 9.83
C HIS A 213 -11.56 -9.67 8.73
N VAL A 214 -10.76 -10.68 9.09
CA VAL A 214 -10.04 -11.48 8.08
C VAL A 214 -11.02 -12.16 7.12
N ASN A 215 -12.13 -12.72 7.61
CA ASN A 215 -13.11 -13.39 6.75
C ASN A 215 -13.75 -12.38 5.78
N TYR A 216 -14.10 -11.18 6.25
CA TYR A 216 -14.54 -10.08 5.41
C TYR A 216 -13.54 -9.74 4.29
N LEU A 217 -12.25 -9.59 4.61
CA LEU A 217 -11.21 -9.31 3.61
C LEU A 217 -11.07 -10.43 2.57
N LEU A 218 -11.18 -11.69 2.99
CA LEU A 218 -11.07 -12.83 2.09
C LEU A 218 -12.27 -12.93 1.14
N GLU A 219 -13.48 -12.60 1.60
CA GLU A 219 -14.66 -12.55 0.72
C GLU A 219 -14.56 -11.42 -0.31
N LEU A 220 -14.14 -10.21 0.08
CA LEU A 220 -13.83 -9.13 -0.86
C LEU A 220 -12.77 -9.54 -1.89
N THR A 221 -11.72 -10.23 -1.44
CA THR A 221 -10.66 -10.72 -2.31
C THR A 221 -11.22 -11.68 -3.36
N LYS A 222 -12.04 -12.65 -2.95
CA LYS A 222 -12.66 -13.61 -3.87
C LYS A 222 -13.59 -12.91 -4.86
N GLU A 223 -14.40 -11.97 -4.40
CA GLU A 223 -15.29 -11.18 -5.25
C GLU A 223 -14.50 -10.48 -6.36
N VAL A 224 -13.43 -9.76 -6.00
CA VAL A 224 -12.59 -9.05 -6.97
C VAL A 224 -11.91 -10.02 -7.95
N VAL A 225 -11.25 -11.07 -7.44
CA VAL A 225 -10.50 -12.01 -8.28
C VAL A 225 -11.43 -12.81 -9.21
N LYS A 226 -12.68 -13.03 -8.80
CA LYS A 226 -13.70 -13.73 -9.59
C LYS A 226 -14.27 -12.85 -10.69
N ASN A 227 -14.58 -11.60 -10.36
CA ASN A 227 -15.41 -10.74 -11.22
C ASN A 227 -14.57 -9.88 -12.18
N TYR A 228 -13.30 -9.62 -11.87
CA TYR A 228 -12.45 -8.71 -12.66
C TYR A 228 -11.23 -9.42 -13.25
N PRO A 229 -10.84 -9.12 -14.51
CA PRO A 229 -9.72 -9.76 -15.19
C PRO A 229 -8.34 -9.23 -14.75
N ILE A 230 -8.16 -9.04 -13.44
CA ILE A 230 -6.91 -8.54 -12.86
C ILE A 230 -5.80 -9.59 -12.98
N LYS A 231 -4.56 -9.13 -13.17
CA LYS A 231 -3.36 -9.97 -13.24
C LYS A 231 -2.62 -10.08 -11.92
N GLY A 232 -2.79 -9.10 -11.04
CA GLY A 232 -2.17 -9.12 -9.72
C GLY A 232 -3.07 -8.54 -8.63
N PHE A 233 -3.03 -9.15 -7.45
CA PHE A 233 -3.70 -8.69 -6.23
C PHE A 233 -2.66 -8.48 -5.12
N PHE A 234 -2.42 -7.23 -4.75
CA PHE A 234 -1.35 -6.84 -3.82
C PHE A 234 -1.93 -6.39 -2.48
N ALA A 235 -1.55 -7.07 -1.40
CA ALA A 235 -1.92 -6.70 -0.05
C ALA A 235 -1.10 -5.50 0.44
N ASP A 236 -1.76 -4.37 0.66
CA ASP A 236 -1.22 -3.25 1.41
C ASP A 236 -1.65 -3.33 2.88
N TYR A 237 -0.91 -2.67 3.76
CA TYR A 237 -1.13 -2.70 5.21
C TYR A 237 -1.29 -4.12 5.77
N ILE A 238 -0.58 -5.10 5.21
CA ILE A 238 -0.43 -6.44 5.77
C ILE A 238 0.53 -6.42 6.97
N ARG A 239 0.10 -5.72 8.03
CA ARG A 239 0.91 -5.40 9.20
C ARG A 239 0.05 -4.88 10.35
N TYR A 240 0.64 -4.82 11.53
CA TYR A 240 0.10 -4.05 12.65
C TYR A 240 0.31 -2.55 12.45
N ASP A 241 -0.39 -1.76 13.26
CA ASP A 241 -0.15 -0.32 13.32
C ASP A 241 1.34 -0.03 13.58
N GLY A 242 1.90 0.82 12.71
CA GLY A 242 3.23 1.34 12.91
C GLY A 242 3.30 2.20 14.15
N THR A 243 2.25 2.89 14.59
CA THR A 243 2.31 3.81 15.72
C THR A 243 2.51 3.05 17.05
N PHE A 244 1.81 1.95 17.28
CA PHE A 244 1.77 1.30 18.60
C PHE A 244 2.45 -0.07 18.60
N MET A 245 3.30 -0.35 19.60
CA MET A 245 4.03 -1.63 19.67
C MET A 245 3.27 -2.71 20.46
N GLU A 246 2.36 -2.27 21.31
CA GLU A 246 1.64 -3.04 22.33
C GLU A 246 0.24 -3.49 21.90
N LEU A 247 -0.05 -3.45 20.60
CA LEU A 247 -1.33 -3.86 20.03
C LEU A 247 -1.55 -5.37 20.01
N CYS A 248 -2.80 -5.74 19.75
CA CYS A 248 -3.30 -7.11 19.69
C CYS A 248 -3.18 -7.83 21.04
N ALA A 249 -3.52 -7.13 22.12
CA ALA A 249 -3.68 -7.69 23.45
C ALA A 249 -5.12 -8.12 23.77
N CYS A 250 -5.97 -8.31 22.75
CA CYS A 250 -7.33 -8.82 22.93
C CYS A 250 -7.33 -10.30 23.36
N HIS A 251 -8.45 -10.79 23.89
CA HIS A 251 -8.56 -12.17 24.40
C HIS A 251 -8.15 -13.20 23.34
N ARG A 252 -8.61 -13.04 22.08
CA ARG A 252 -8.26 -13.93 20.96
C ARG A 252 -6.75 -14.07 20.77
N CYS A 253 -6.03 -12.96 20.75
CA CYS A 253 -4.58 -12.96 20.56
C CYS A 253 -3.84 -13.49 21.79
N VAL A 254 -4.28 -13.13 22.98
CA VAL A 254 -3.66 -13.62 24.23
C VAL A 254 -3.84 -15.13 24.33
N GLU A 255 -5.05 -15.64 24.14
CA GLU A 255 -5.36 -17.07 24.17
C GLU A 255 -4.52 -17.84 23.14
N LYS A 256 -4.55 -17.42 21.87
CA LYS A 256 -3.75 -18.04 20.81
C LYS A 256 -2.25 -18.04 21.15
N PHE A 257 -1.74 -16.94 21.69
CA PHE A 257 -0.35 -16.87 22.16
C PHE A 257 -0.07 -17.84 23.31
N ARG A 258 -0.97 -17.94 24.30
CA ARG A 258 -0.84 -18.86 25.44
C ARG A 258 -0.87 -20.32 25.00
N THR A 259 -1.69 -20.66 24.02
CA THR A 259 -1.73 -22.00 23.42
C THR A 259 -0.39 -22.33 22.75
N ASN A 260 0.20 -21.38 22.03
CA ASN A 260 1.44 -21.63 21.27
C ASN A 260 2.72 -21.64 22.12
N TYR A 261 2.78 -20.84 23.19
CA TYR A 261 4.02 -20.60 23.96
C TYR A 261 3.89 -20.90 25.47
N GLY A 262 2.71 -21.33 25.92
CA GLY A 262 2.42 -21.70 27.30
C GLY A 262 1.86 -20.57 28.18
N PRO A 263 1.22 -20.94 29.31
CA PRO A 263 0.48 -20.00 30.18
C PRO A 263 1.37 -18.96 30.86
N LYS A 264 2.68 -19.21 30.99
CA LYS A 264 3.66 -18.33 31.66
C LYS A 264 4.49 -17.46 30.71
N ALA A 265 4.38 -17.63 29.38
CA ALA A 265 5.08 -16.80 28.40
C ALA A 265 4.88 -15.28 28.63
N LYS A 266 5.85 -14.44 28.25
CA LYS A 266 5.74 -13.00 28.53
C LYS A 266 5.04 -12.29 27.37
N LEU A 267 3.94 -11.60 27.62
CA LEU A 267 3.22 -10.82 26.61
C LEU A 267 3.98 -9.52 26.26
N LEU A 268 3.78 -9.01 25.05
CA LEU A 268 4.17 -7.67 24.58
C LEU A 268 5.68 -7.37 24.45
N THR A 269 6.54 -8.00 25.24
CA THR A 269 7.97 -7.63 25.29
C THR A 269 8.94 -8.76 24.95
N SER A 270 8.45 -9.99 24.86
CA SER A 270 9.26 -11.20 24.62
C SER A 270 9.55 -11.42 23.15
N HIS A 271 10.57 -12.23 22.87
CA HIS A 271 10.88 -12.66 21.51
C HIS A 271 9.75 -13.52 20.93
N GLU A 272 9.14 -14.36 21.76
CA GLU A 272 7.98 -15.18 21.44
C GLU A 272 6.81 -14.31 20.99
N TRP A 273 6.55 -13.19 21.67
CA TRP A 273 5.47 -12.28 21.29
C TRP A 273 5.71 -11.62 19.93
N TYR A 274 6.93 -11.17 19.65
CA TYR A 274 7.26 -10.60 18.34
C TYR A 274 7.16 -11.66 17.23
N ARG A 275 7.59 -12.90 17.52
CA ARG A 275 7.44 -14.03 16.60
C ARG A 275 5.96 -14.36 16.36
N PHE A 276 5.15 -14.43 17.40
CA PHE A 276 3.70 -14.63 17.31
C PHE A 276 3.01 -13.59 16.43
N LYS A 277 3.39 -12.31 16.57
CA LYS A 277 2.87 -11.23 15.71
C LYS A 277 3.23 -11.48 14.25
N SER A 278 4.49 -11.82 13.95
CA SER A 278 4.90 -12.13 12.59
C SER A 278 4.24 -13.38 12.02
N ASP A 279 4.09 -14.43 12.82
CA ASP A 279 3.43 -15.67 12.43
C ASP A 279 1.95 -15.42 12.15
N THR A 280 1.28 -14.59 12.96
CA THR A 280 -0.12 -14.18 12.74
C THR A 280 -0.30 -13.43 11.40
N ILE A 281 0.62 -12.53 11.03
CA ILE A 281 0.55 -11.83 9.74
C ILE A 281 0.84 -12.79 8.58
N ALA A 282 1.79 -13.72 8.74
CA ALA A 282 2.08 -14.75 7.74
C ALA A 282 0.89 -15.71 7.55
N GLU A 283 0.19 -16.09 8.61
CA GLU A 283 -1.03 -16.89 8.52
C GLU A 283 -2.14 -16.18 7.71
N TYR A 284 -2.31 -14.86 7.91
CA TYR A 284 -3.22 -14.07 7.07
C TYR A 284 -2.75 -14.06 5.61
N ALA A 285 -1.46 -13.86 5.36
CA ALA A 285 -0.91 -13.92 4.00
C ALA A 285 -1.20 -15.26 3.32
N GLN A 286 -1.09 -16.37 4.06
CA GLN A 286 -1.40 -17.71 3.54
C GLN A 286 -2.88 -17.87 3.22
N LYS A 287 -3.77 -17.37 4.08
CA LYS A 287 -5.21 -17.37 3.81
C LYS A 287 -5.56 -16.54 2.58
N LEU A 288 -4.92 -15.38 2.42
CA LEU A 288 -5.11 -14.51 1.26
C LEU A 288 -4.62 -15.19 -0.02
N GLN A 289 -3.41 -15.77 0.00
CA GLN A 289 -2.86 -16.56 -1.11
C GLN A 289 -3.84 -17.66 -1.52
N ASN A 290 -4.33 -18.43 -0.55
CA ASN A 290 -5.26 -19.52 -0.81
C ASN A 290 -6.58 -19.00 -1.40
N ALA A 291 -7.12 -17.88 -0.89
CA ALA A 291 -8.34 -17.27 -1.43
C ALA A 291 -8.17 -16.86 -2.89
N ILE A 292 -7.07 -16.15 -3.21
CA ILE A 292 -6.75 -15.73 -4.59
C ILE A 292 -6.62 -16.97 -5.49
N LYS A 293 -5.75 -17.92 -5.11
CA LYS A 293 -5.42 -19.08 -5.95
C LYS A 293 -6.58 -20.07 -6.11
N SER A 294 -7.49 -20.14 -5.13
CA SER A 294 -8.70 -20.98 -5.24
C SER A 294 -9.69 -20.47 -6.28
N VAL A 295 -9.68 -19.17 -6.57
CA VAL A 295 -10.55 -18.55 -7.58
C VAL A 295 -9.84 -18.46 -8.92
N ASN A 296 -8.59 -18.01 -8.92
CA ASN A 296 -7.77 -17.89 -10.11
C ASN A 296 -6.30 -18.18 -9.79
N SER A 297 -5.84 -19.39 -10.12
CA SER A 297 -4.46 -19.84 -9.90
C SER A 297 -3.42 -18.96 -10.62
N ASN A 298 -3.82 -18.31 -11.71
CA ASN A 298 -2.96 -17.46 -12.53
C ASN A 298 -2.94 -16.00 -12.03
N CYS A 299 -3.79 -15.59 -11.08
CA CYS A 299 -3.71 -14.24 -10.52
C CYS A 299 -2.50 -14.16 -9.58
N ILE A 300 -1.54 -13.27 -9.86
CA ILE A 300 -0.34 -13.08 -9.04
C ILE A 300 -0.73 -12.46 -7.71
N SER A 301 -0.29 -13.04 -6.59
CA SER A 301 -0.39 -12.38 -5.30
C SER A 301 0.85 -11.54 -5.02
N GLY A 302 0.63 -10.39 -4.40
CA GLY A 302 1.74 -9.53 -3.96
C GLY A 302 1.50 -8.93 -2.60
N TRP A 303 2.53 -8.26 -2.08
CA TRP A 303 2.41 -7.50 -0.84
C TRP A 303 3.36 -6.31 -0.82
N PHE A 304 2.89 -5.22 -0.20
CA PHE A 304 3.72 -4.06 0.05
C PHE A 304 4.47 -4.19 1.37
N CYS A 305 5.78 -3.94 1.32
CA CYS A 305 6.65 -4.03 2.49
C CYS A 305 7.30 -2.69 2.80
N LEU A 306 7.31 -2.33 4.09
CA LEU A 306 7.95 -1.08 4.51
C LEU A 306 9.46 -1.28 4.69
N PRO A 307 10.30 -0.39 4.16
CA PRO A 307 11.74 -0.48 4.31
C PRO A 307 12.17 -0.24 5.77
N GLY A 308 13.37 -0.70 6.11
CA GLY A 308 13.99 -0.45 7.40
C GLY A 308 14.51 -1.69 8.13
N PRO A 309 14.94 -1.54 9.39
CA PRO A 309 15.66 -2.57 10.11
C PRO A 309 14.74 -3.66 10.68
N LYS A 310 15.08 -4.94 10.41
CA LYS A 310 14.34 -6.14 10.86
C LYS A 310 13.92 -6.09 12.33
N LYS A 311 14.91 -5.98 13.22
CA LYS A 311 14.73 -6.15 14.67
C LYS A 311 14.07 -4.96 15.38
N MET A 312 13.97 -3.80 14.72
CA MET A 312 13.41 -2.59 15.34
C MET A 312 12.11 -2.14 14.70
N PHE A 313 11.95 -2.38 13.40
CA PHE A 313 10.84 -1.83 12.63
C PHE A 313 9.99 -2.93 12.00
N THR A 314 10.47 -3.56 10.93
CA THR A 314 9.62 -4.42 10.09
C THR A 314 9.06 -5.61 10.87
N GLN A 315 9.89 -6.38 11.58
CA GLN A 315 9.40 -7.52 12.35
C GLN A 315 8.79 -7.10 13.68
N LYS A 316 9.54 -6.36 14.50
CA LYS A 316 9.15 -6.05 15.88
C LYS A 316 7.92 -5.15 15.99
N ARG A 317 7.85 -4.11 15.15
CA ARG A 317 6.79 -3.09 15.21
C ARG A 317 5.62 -3.50 14.32
N LEU A 318 5.91 -3.84 13.07
CA LEU A 318 4.90 -4.07 12.04
C LEU A 318 4.47 -5.54 11.90
N GLY A 319 5.25 -6.49 12.42
CA GLY A 319 5.00 -7.93 12.20
C GLY A 319 5.39 -8.42 10.80
N GLN A 320 5.97 -7.58 9.94
CA GLN A 320 6.42 -7.97 8.60
C GLN A 320 7.75 -8.75 8.67
N ASP A 321 7.67 -10.06 8.57
CA ASP A 321 8.81 -10.95 8.36
C ASP A 321 8.97 -11.21 6.85
N TRP A 322 9.93 -10.52 6.23
CA TRP A 322 10.09 -10.50 4.77
C TRP A 322 10.34 -11.89 4.19
N ALA A 323 11.10 -12.74 4.88
CA ALA A 323 11.38 -14.10 4.45
C ALA A 323 10.14 -14.99 4.41
N LYS A 324 9.27 -14.86 5.43
CA LYS A 324 8.02 -15.64 5.49
C LYS A 324 7.01 -15.15 4.47
N LEU A 325 6.81 -13.84 4.38
CA LEU A 325 5.83 -13.28 3.46
C LEU A 325 6.23 -13.55 2.00
N SER A 326 7.51 -13.43 1.65
CA SER A 326 8.02 -13.77 0.32
C SER A 326 8.07 -15.28 0.01
N SER A 327 7.98 -16.16 1.03
CA SER A 327 7.79 -17.59 0.78
C SER A 327 6.34 -17.97 0.47
N ILE A 328 5.38 -17.10 0.81
CA ILE A 328 3.94 -17.36 0.68
C ILE A 328 3.36 -16.68 -0.55
N LEU A 329 3.69 -15.39 -0.74
CA LEU A 329 3.14 -14.55 -1.80
C LEU A 329 4.10 -14.51 -3.00
N ASP A 330 3.54 -14.37 -4.20
CA ASP A 330 4.29 -14.56 -5.44
C ASP A 330 5.28 -13.42 -5.72
N VAL A 331 4.95 -12.20 -5.31
CA VAL A 331 5.77 -10.98 -5.51
C VAL A 331 5.89 -10.16 -4.23
N ALA A 332 7.08 -9.65 -3.95
CA ALA A 332 7.30 -8.64 -2.91
C ALA A 332 7.41 -7.23 -3.53
N SER A 333 6.80 -6.24 -2.89
CA SER A 333 6.83 -4.84 -3.34
C SER A 333 7.34 -3.90 -2.25
N PRO A 334 8.67 -3.75 -2.09
CA PRO A 334 9.23 -2.77 -1.17
C PRO A 334 8.87 -1.34 -1.59
N MET A 335 8.39 -0.56 -0.62
CA MET A 335 8.02 0.85 -0.77
C MET A 335 9.23 1.76 -0.52
N GLU A 336 10.06 1.94 -1.54
CA GLU A 336 11.33 2.65 -1.46
C GLU A 336 11.15 4.13 -1.81
N TYR A 337 10.71 4.93 -0.82
CA TYR A 337 10.40 6.36 -0.96
C TYR A 337 11.35 7.28 -0.17
N PRO A 338 12.66 7.30 -0.46
CA PRO A 338 13.64 8.04 0.36
C PRO A 338 13.42 9.55 0.37
N TYR A 339 12.92 10.12 -0.74
CA TYR A 339 12.74 11.57 -0.89
C TYR A 339 11.50 12.13 -0.18
N LEU A 340 10.63 11.26 0.37
CA LEU A 340 9.62 11.71 1.33
C LEU A 340 10.25 12.33 2.59
N MET A 341 11.55 12.17 2.83
CA MET A 341 12.25 12.79 3.96
C MET A 341 12.78 14.20 3.65
N GLY A 342 12.75 14.61 2.38
CA GLY A 342 13.19 15.92 1.90
C GLY A 342 13.73 15.86 0.47
N THR A 343 13.48 16.92 -0.30
CA THR A 343 13.95 17.10 -1.69
C THR A 343 14.82 18.34 -1.81
N ARG A 344 15.65 18.39 -2.87
CA ARG A 344 16.41 19.60 -3.23
C ARG A 344 15.54 20.81 -3.49
N ASP A 345 14.31 20.62 -3.95
CA ASP A 345 13.38 21.71 -4.25
C ASP A 345 12.93 22.44 -2.97
N ASP A 346 12.97 21.77 -1.82
CA ASP A 346 12.73 22.38 -0.50
C ASP A 346 13.96 23.15 0.02
N GLY A 347 15.10 23.08 -0.68
CA GLY A 347 16.36 23.73 -0.35
C GLY A 347 17.51 22.76 -0.06
N TRP A 348 18.72 23.31 0.02
CA TRP A 348 19.96 22.53 0.10
C TRP A 348 20.02 21.55 1.29
N TYR A 349 19.51 21.96 2.47
CA TYR A 349 19.47 21.10 3.64
C TYR A 349 18.59 19.87 3.42
N TRP A 350 17.38 20.06 2.88
CA TRP A 350 16.44 18.98 2.61
C TRP A 350 16.91 18.06 1.49
N GLY A 351 17.57 18.61 0.47
CA GLY A 351 18.24 17.80 -0.55
C GLY A 351 19.34 16.89 0.01
N LYS A 352 20.08 17.35 1.04
CA LYS A 352 21.05 16.50 1.75
C LYS A 352 20.37 15.40 2.58
N VAL A 353 19.25 15.71 3.22
CA VAL A 353 18.45 14.72 3.96
C VAL A 353 17.93 13.64 3.01
N GLY A 354 17.32 14.03 1.88
CA GLY A 354 16.87 13.10 0.84
C GLY A 354 17.99 12.21 0.32
N GLY A 355 19.15 12.79 0.00
CA GLY A 355 20.34 12.04 -0.44
C GLY A 355 20.85 11.04 0.62
N PHE A 356 20.84 11.41 1.90
CA PHE A 356 21.19 10.49 2.99
C PHE A 356 20.20 9.33 3.11
N PHE A 357 18.89 9.59 3.03
CA PHE A 357 17.88 8.54 3.08
C PHE A 357 17.92 7.64 1.85
N TYR A 358 18.20 8.18 0.66
CA TYR A 358 18.43 7.37 -0.55
C TYR A 358 19.60 6.39 -0.34
N TRP A 359 20.74 6.88 0.17
CA TRP A 359 21.86 6.02 0.53
C TRP A 359 21.51 4.97 1.60
N TYR A 360 20.75 5.37 2.62
CA TYR A 360 20.33 4.46 3.68
C TYR A 360 19.40 3.35 3.16
N PHE A 361 18.46 3.68 2.28
CA PHE A 361 17.53 2.73 1.67
C PHE A 361 18.30 1.71 0.81
N LEU A 362 19.22 2.19 -0.05
CA LEU A 362 20.12 1.32 -0.80
C LEU A 362 20.94 0.39 0.11
N ARG A 363 21.54 0.93 1.17
CA ARG A 363 22.34 0.12 2.12
C ARG A 363 21.46 -0.91 2.83
N ASN A 364 20.24 -0.53 3.23
CA ASN A 364 19.30 -1.44 3.85
C ASN A 364 18.91 -2.57 2.91
N MET A 365 18.60 -2.28 1.65
CA MET A 365 18.30 -3.29 0.64
C MET A 365 19.49 -4.19 0.36
N LYS A 366 20.69 -3.66 0.11
CA LYS A 366 21.91 -4.51 -0.03
C LYS A 366 22.10 -5.47 1.13
N LYS A 367 21.79 -5.04 2.35
CA LYS A 367 21.90 -5.89 3.54
C LYS A 367 20.80 -6.93 3.65
N ARG A 368 19.57 -6.66 3.18
CA ARG A 368 18.37 -7.45 3.53
C ARG A 368 17.67 -8.06 2.31
N ILE A 369 18.10 -7.77 1.10
CA ILE A 369 17.45 -8.23 -0.13
C ILE A 369 17.45 -9.77 -0.23
N HIS A 370 18.47 -10.43 0.33
CA HIS A 370 18.53 -11.89 0.47
C HIS A 370 17.40 -12.49 1.34
N GLU A 371 16.63 -11.66 2.07
CA GLU A 371 15.45 -12.12 2.81
C GLU A 371 14.23 -12.32 1.88
N PHE A 372 14.28 -11.94 0.60
CA PHE A 372 13.19 -12.16 -0.34
C PHE A 372 13.35 -13.49 -1.09
N ASN A 373 12.37 -14.38 -0.95
CA ASN A 373 12.26 -15.66 -1.66
C ASN A 373 11.33 -15.60 -2.89
N SER A 374 10.94 -14.40 -3.29
CA SER A 374 10.01 -14.09 -4.38
C SER A 374 10.60 -12.98 -5.25
N PRO A 375 10.28 -12.92 -6.56
CA PRO A 375 10.56 -11.75 -7.38
C PRO A 375 10.14 -10.44 -6.70
N ILE A 376 10.90 -9.38 -6.96
CA ILE A 376 10.69 -8.06 -6.34
C ILE A 376 10.27 -7.05 -7.40
N LEU A 377 9.08 -6.48 -7.25
CA LEU A 377 8.60 -5.32 -7.99
C LEU A 377 8.60 -4.13 -7.03
N ALA A 378 9.72 -3.42 -6.93
CA ALA A 378 9.78 -2.26 -6.04
C ALA A 378 8.82 -1.16 -6.51
N ILE A 379 8.31 -0.39 -5.56
CA ILE A 379 7.53 0.81 -5.83
C ILE A 379 8.26 2.02 -5.27
N THR A 380 8.43 3.04 -6.11
CA THR A 380 9.03 4.34 -5.78
C THR A 380 7.98 5.45 -5.94
N ASN A 381 8.29 6.72 -5.65
CA ASN A 381 7.29 7.79 -5.66
C ASN A 381 7.56 8.96 -6.62
N SER A 382 6.56 9.44 -7.36
CA SER A 382 6.69 10.68 -8.17
C SER A 382 6.41 11.95 -7.38
N VAL A 383 5.69 11.86 -6.27
CA VAL A 383 5.33 13.03 -5.45
C VAL A 383 6.44 13.38 -4.46
N GLU A 384 6.60 14.66 -4.12
CA GLU A 384 7.61 15.12 -3.14
C GLU A 384 9.06 14.78 -3.53
N CYS A 385 9.33 14.79 -4.83
CA CYS A 385 10.67 14.75 -5.41
C CYS A 385 10.62 15.44 -6.79
N ASN A 386 11.77 15.88 -7.29
CA ASN A 386 11.86 16.37 -8.67
C ASN A 386 12.10 15.22 -9.66
N THR A 387 12.12 15.52 -10.97
CA THR A 387 12.32 14.51 -12.03
C THR A 387 13.63 13.73 -11.86
N ASP A 388 14.73 14.39 -11.49
CA ASP A 388 16.03 13.74 -11.33
C ASP A 388 16.03 12.76 -10.15
N GLU A 389 15.49 13.19 -9.01
CA GLU A 389 15.35 12.36 -7.81
C GLU A 389 14.41 11.16 -8.04
N MET A 390 13.29 11.39 -8.75
CA MET A 390 12.35 10.35 -9.17
C MET A 390 13.02 9.29 -10.05
N LEU A 391 13.74 9.71 -11.09
CA LEU A 391 14.44 8.77 -11.97
C LEU A 391 15.63 8.11 -11.25
N GLN A 392 16.28 8.81 -10.31
CA GLN A 392 17.36 8.27 -9.50
C GLN A 392 16.88 7.09 -8.64
N GLN A 393 15.76 7.20 -7.95
CA GLN A 393 15.20 6.10 -7.17
C GLN A 393 14.69 4.95 -8.05
N MET A 394 14.05 5.23 -9.19
CA MET A 394 13.60 4.18 -10.11
C MET A 394 14.78 3.32 -10.58
N ARG A 395 15.89 3.95 -10.99
CA ARG A 395 17.13 3.25 -11.37
C ARG A 395 17.79 2.54 -10.19
N GLY A 396 17.71 3.11 -8.99
CA GLY A 396 18.31 2.57 -7.79
C GLY A 396 17.62 1.30 -7.28
N PHE A 397 16.30 1.20 -7.45
CA PHE A 397 15.48 0.14 -6.84
C PHE A 397 14.82 -0.79 -7.87
N ASP A 398 15.25 -0.75 -9.13
CA ASP A 398 14.90 -1.73 -10.15
C ASP A 398 15.71 -3.02 -9.94
N PHE A 399 15.10 -3.99 -9.27
CA PHE A 399 15.72 -5.27 -8.90
C PHE A 399 15.64 -6.35 -10.00
N GLY A 400 15.26 -5.99 -11.23
CA GLY A 400 15.26 -6.90 -12.38
C GLY A 400 13.88 -7.19 -12.95
N LEU A 401 12.87 -7.43 -12.12
CA LEU A 401 11.49 -7.69 -12.59
C LEU A 401 10.86 -6.48 -13.29
N GLY A 402 11.27 -5.27 -12.90
CA GLY A 402 10.59 -4.05 -13.30
C GLY A 402 10.62 -2.99 -12.19
N ILE A 403 9.85 -1.94 -12.39
CA ILE A 403 9.69 -0.85 -11.42
C ILE A 403 8.25 -0.32 -11.46
N ALA A 404 7.71 -0.03 -10.28
CA ALA A 404 6.45 0.66 -10.11
C ALA A 404 6.68 2.10 -9.58
N LEU A 405 5.78 3.00 -9.94
CA LEU A 405 5.79 4.39 -9.50
C LEU A 405 4.47 4.78 -8.85
N PHE A 406 4.54 5.56 -7.78
CA PHE A 406 3.40 6.06 -7.03
C PHE A 406 3.53 7.58 -6.78
N LYS A 407 2.73 8.44 -7.38
CA LYS A 407 1.31 8.34 -7.65
C LYS A 407 1.00 9.08 -8.94
N TYR A 408 0.02 8.59 -9.72
CA TYR A 408 -0.47 9.25 -10.93
C TYR A 408 -0.77 10.74 -10.69
N PHE A 409 -1.74 11.07 -9.84
CA PHE A 409 -2.05 12.45 -9.49
C PHE A 409 -0.97 13.06 -8.59
N GLY A 410 -0.46 14.23 -8.98
CA GLY A 410 0.72 14.86 -8.38
C GLY A 410 2.02 14.62 -9.15
N THR A 411 2.00 13.78 -10.19
CA THR A 411 3.10 13.71 -11.18
C THR A 411 3.02 14.92 -12.10
N THR A 412 4.11 15.68 -12.18
CA THR A 412 4.21 16.89 -13.01
C THR A 412 4.47 16.54 -14.49
N GLU A 413 4.21 17.46 -15.42
CA GLU A 413 4.51 17.23 -16.85
C GLU A 413 5.99 16.94 -17.12
N ALA A 414 6.91 17.60 -16.40
CA ALA A 414 8.34 17.33 -16.52
C ALA A 414 8.69 15.89 -16.08
N GLN A 415 7.98 15.36 -15.08
CA GLN A 415 8.12 13.97 -14.66
C GLN A 415 7.52 13.01 -15.67
N TRP A 416 6.33 13.30 -16.22
CA TRP A 416 5.74 12.50 -17.30
C TRP A 416 6.66 12.39 -18.52
N TYR A 417 7.28 13.50 -18.93
CA TYR A 417 8.29 13.49 -19.99
C TYR A 417 9.47 12.59 -19.63
N GLY A 418 10.02 12.73 -18.42
CA GLY A 418 11.12 11.87 -17.95
C GLY A 418 10.76 10.39 -17.86
N LEU A 419 9.52 10.06 -17.51
CA LEU A 419 9.00 8.69 -17.43
C LEU A 419 8.87 8.05 -18.82
N LYS A 420 8.42 8.83 -19.80
CA LYS A 420 8.37 8.38 -21.20
C LYS A 420 9.78 8.11 -21.74
N GLU A 421 10.71 9.04 -21.53
CA GLU A 421 12.11 8.86 -21.93
C GLU A 421 12.75 7.65 -21.24
N TYR A 422 12.44 7.41 -19.96
CA TYR A 422 12.94 6.25 -19.22
C TYR A 422 12.47 4.93 -19.86
N ALA A 423 11.19 4.84 -20.23
CA ALA A 423 10.66 3.66 -20.92
C ALA A 423 11.37 3.42 -22.27
N GLU A 424 11.51 4.47 -23.08
CA GLU A 424 12.08 4.40 -24.42
C GLU A 424 13.59 4.13 -24.42
N LYS A 425 14.35 4.78 -23.52
CA LYS A 425 15.83 4.80 -23.56
C LYS A 425 16.49 3.84 -22.57
N GLU A 426 15.81 3.48 -21.47
CA GLU A 426 16.40 2.68 -20.39
C GLU A 426 15.73 1.33 -20.19
N ILE A 427 14.41 1.23 -20.31
CA ILE A 427 13.73 -0.07 -20.27
C ILE A 427 13.83 -0.78 -21.62
N GLY A 428 13.59 -0.06 -22.72
CA GLY A 428 13.43 -0.61 -24.07
C GLY A 428 12.00 -1.13 -24.28
N LEU A 429 11.32 -0.63 -25.30
CA LEU A 429 9.90 -0.92 -25.55
C LEU A 429 9.66 -2.41 -25.84
N GLU A 430 10.64 -3.11 -26.42
CA GLU A 430 10.64 -4.55 -26.67
C GLU A 430 10.66 -5.42 -25.41
N ASN A 431 10.88 -4.80 -24.24
CA ASN A 431 10.82 -5.46 -22.94
C ASN A 431 9.48 -5.25 -22.23
N LEU A 432 8.66 -4.34 -22.74
CA LEU A 432 7.35 -4.00 -22.18
C LEU A 432 6.21 -4.84 -22.75
N ILE A 433 6.50 -5.64 -23.79
CA ILE A 433 5.59 -6.60 -24.42
C ILE A 433 6.32 -7.94 -24.64
N ILE A 434 5.58 -9.04 -24.67
CA ILE A 434 6.02 -10.30 -25.27
C ILE A 434 5.39 -10.38 -26.66
N ASN A 435 6.23 -10.53 -27.69
CA ASN A 435 5.81 -10.72 -29.07
C ASN A 435 4.96 -11.98 -29.25
#